data_AF-A0AA38HKE0-F1
#
_entry.id   AF-A0AA38HKE0-F1
#
_cell.length_a   1.000
_cell.length_b   1.000
_cell.length_c   1.000
_cell.angle_alpha   90.00
_cell.angle_beta   90.00
_cell.angle_gamma   90.00
#
_symmetry.space_group_name_H-M   'P 1'
#
loop_
_entity.id
_entity.type
_entity.pdbx_description
1 polymer ?
#
loop_
_entity_poly.entity_id
_entity_poly.type
_entity_poly.pdbx_seq_one_letter_code
_entity_poly.pdbx_strand_id
1 'polypeptide(L)'
;MDSRVKPGLRLMKVLIFCMLASLPSDRTPSEVKTKEECKCWEDFYPEKGEFGTWYCRGGKHLRIFGCNEEKPPICQCLVDGRIVEVDLGELNCLGVNAGRWCHNREEMEEYFCRHPHRRIYD
;
A
#
# COMPACT_ATOMS: atom_id res chain seq x y z
N MET A 1 32.42 -29.19 55.49
CA MET A 1 32.84 -29.15 54.07
C MET A 1 31.83 -28.26 53.36
N ASP A 2 32.08 -26.96 53.42
CA ASP A 2 32.61 -26.15 52.30
C ASP A 2 31.51 -25.80 51.30
N SER A 3 30.89 -24.62 51.39
CA SER A 3 31.34 -23.30 50.87
C SER A 3 30.96 -23.06 49.41
N ARG A 4 30.56 -21.80 49.14
CA ARG A 4 30.39 -21.05 47.87
C ARG A 4 28.93 -20.95 47.38
N VAL A 5 28.18 -19.84 47.41
CA VAL A 5 28.45 -18.37 47.28
C VAL A 5 29.23 -18.09 45.98
N LYS A 6 28.77 -17.37 44.93
CA LYS A 6 27.74 -16.33 44.69
C LYS A 6 27.46 -16.22 43.16
N PRO A 7 26.45 -15.43 42.73
CA PRO A 7 26.05 -15.24 41.34
C PRO A 7 26.89 -14.15 40.64
N GLY A 8 27.03 -14.25 39.31
CA GLY A 8 27.75 -13.30 38.49
C GLY A 8 27.02 -12.96 37.20
N LEU A 9 25.80 -12.41 37.29
CA LEU A 9 25.12 -11.83 36.12
C LEU A 9 25.57 -10.38 35.98
N ARG A 10 26.60 -10.15 35.15
CA ARG A 10 27.08 -8.80 34.82
C ARG A 10 26.02 -8.07 33.99
N LEU A 11 25.50 -7.02 34.59
CA LEU A 11 24.61 -6.02 34.01
C LEU A 11 25.34 -5.26 32.88
N MET A 12 25.15 -5.66 31.61
CA MET A 12 25.58 -4.86 30.47
C MET A 12 24.53 -3.77 30.19
N LYS A 13 24.79 -2.57 30.72
CA LYS A 13 24.16 -1.33 30.28
C LYS A 13 24.65 -0.99 28.87
N VAL A 14 23.91 -1.41 27.84
CA VAL A 14 24.08 -0.85 26.49
C VAL A 14 23.08 0.29 26.35
N LEU A 15 23.57 1.50 26.59
CA LEU A 15 22.86 2.75 26.29
C LEU A 15 22.87 2.93 24.77
N ILE A 16 21.87 2.39 24.07
CA ILE A 16 21.63 2.72 22.68
C ILE A 16 20.86 4.05 22.66
N PHE A 17 21.63 5.13 22.53
CA PHE A 17 21.14 6.45 22.13
C PHE A 17 20.60 6.35 20.68
N CYS A 18 19.36 5.94 20.51
CA CYS A 18 18.63 6.18 19.26
C CYS A 18 18.25 7.66 19.23
N MET A 19 19.20 8.50 18.81
CA MET A 19 18.94 9.89 18.47
C MET A 19 17.83 9.91 17.41
N LEU A 20 16.68 10.41 17.84
CA LEU A 20 15.53 10.80 17.04
C LEU A 20 15.99 11.79 15.98
N ALA A 21 16.37 11.29 14.80
CA ALA A 21 16.34 12.09 13.58
C ALA A 21 14.87 12.27 13.20
N SER A 22 14.20 13.22 13.87
CA SER A 22 12.91 13.75 13.46
C SER A 22 13.12 14.51 12.14
N LEU A 23 13.15 13.77 11.03
CA LEU A 23 13.08 14.36 9.70
C LEU A 23 11.70 15.02 9.57
N PRO A 24 11.60 16.34 9.31
CA PRO A 24 10.34 16.94 8.94
C PRO A 24 9.95 16.36 7.58
N SER A 25 9.05 15.37 7.60
CA SER A 25 8.45 14.83 6.39
C SER A 25 7.36 15.80 5.91
N ASP A 26 7.78 16.97 5.45
CA ASP A 26 6.90 17.97 4.85
C ASP A 26 6.66 17.62 3.38
N ARG A 27 6.04 16.45 3.17
CA ARG A 27 5.41 16.08 1.91
C ARG A 27 3.92 15.95 2.19
N THR A 28 3.28 17.07 2.49
CA THR A 28 1.84 17.15 2.25
C THR A 28 1.66 16.96 0.74
N PRO A 29 0.90 15.94 0.30
CA PRO A 29 0.64 15.76 -1.12
C PRO A 29 0.03 17.05 -1.65
N SER A 30 0.70 17.72 -2.60
CA SER A 30 0.18 18.98 -3.13
C SER A 30 -1.17 18.69 -3.79
N GLU A 31 -2.21 19.37 -3.31
CA GLU A 31 -3.55 19.23 -3.87
C GLU A 31 -3.52 19.61 -5.36
N VAL A 32 -3.94 18.67 -6.21
CA VAL A 32 -3.99 18.83 -7.66
C VAL A 32 -5.16 19.72 -8.05
N LYS A 33 -4.90 20.88 -8.66
CA LYS A 33 -5.92 21.90 -8.92
C LYS A 33 -6.41 21.90 -10.36
N THR A 34 -5.59 21.42 -11.28
CA THR A 34 -5.88 21.42 -12.72
C THR A 34 -5.91 20.01 -13.29
N LYS A 35 -6.54 19.86 -14.45
CA LYS A 35 -6.60 18.56 -15.15
C LYS A 35 -5.20 18.11 -15.56
N GLU A 36 -4.37 19.05 -15.98
CA GLU A 36 -3.04 18.86 -16.53
C GLU A 36 -2.03 18.40 -15.47
N GLU A 37 -2.24 18.80 -14.21
CA GLU A 37 -1.47 18.33 -13.06
C GLU A 37 -1.84 16.90 -12.64
N CYS A 38 -2.99 16.38 -13.09
CA CYS A 38 -3.46 15.04 -12.75
C CYS A 38 -2.94 14.00 -13.74
N LYS A 39 -1.81 13.34 -13.42
CA LYS A 39 -1.31 12.23 -14.24
C LYS A 39 -1.91 10.91 -13.77
N CYS A 40 -2.46 10.17 -14.73
CA CYS A 40 -3.05 8.85 -14.54
C CYS A 40 -2.26 7.78 -15.28
N TRP A 41 -2.41 6.52 -14.87
CA TRP A 41 -1.84 5.37 -15.57
C TRP A 41 -2.57 5.10 -16.88
N GLU A 42 -2.11 4.09 -17.64
CA GLU A 42 -2.84 3.62 -18.80
C GLU A 42 -4.28 3.21 -18.45
N ASP A 43 -5.23 3.45 -19.35
CA ASP A 43 -6.67 3.15 -19.19
C ASP A 43 -7.40 3.90 -18.06
N PHE A 44 -6.71 4.83 -17.39
CA PHE A 44 -7.29 5.79 -16.47
C PHE A 44 -7.28 7.18 -17.08
N TYR A 45 -8.27 8.00 -16.75
CA TYR A 45 -8.36 9.38 -17.21
C TYR A 45 -8.66 10.34 -16.04
N PRO A 46 -8.18 11.59 -16.11
CA PRO A 46 -8.51 12.60 -15.11
C PRO A 46 -10.00 12.92 -15.13
N GLU A 47 -10.65 12.83 -13.97
CA GLU A 47 -12.04 13.18 -13.75
C GLU A 47 -12.13 14.15 -12.57
N LYS A 48 -13.01 15.16 -12.70
CA LYS A 48 -13.21 16.16 -11.65
C LYS A 48 -14.31 15.69 -10.72
N GLY A 49 -13.95 15.48 -9.47
CA GLY A 49 -14.86 15.12 -8.39
C GLY A 49 -15.67 16.27 -7.84
N GLU A 50 -16.47 15.92 -6.85
CA GLU A 50 -17.13 16.90 -5.99
C GLU A 50 -16.09 17.77 -5.27
N PHE A 51 -16.44 19.02 -4.98
CA PHE A 51 -15.56 20.02 -4.35
C PHE A 51 -14.33 20.45 -5.17
N GLY A 52 -14.22 20.00 -6.43
CA GLY A 52 -13.20 20.46 -7.35
C GLY A 52 -11.90 19.65 -7.34
N THR A 53 -11.83 18.59 -6.55
CA THR A 53 -10.70 17.66 -6.51
C THR A 53 -10.60 16.84 -7.79
N TRP A 54 -9.39 16.63 -8.29
CA TRP A 54 -9.14 15.74 -9.43
C TRP A 54 -8.74 14.33 -8.96
N TYR A 55 -9.16 13.31 -9.71
CA TYR A 55 -8.76 11.92 -9.52
C TYR A 55 -8.63 11.19 -10.86
N CYS A 56 -8.03 10.01 -10.83
CA CYS A 56 -7.91 9.11 -11.97
C CYS A 56 -9.05 8.09 -11.95
N ARG A 57 -9.93 8.14 -12.94
CA ARG A 57 -11.06 7.22 -13.10
C ARG A 57 -10.73 6.14 -14.12
N GLY A 58 -10.94 4.87 -13.74
CA GLY A 58 -10.83 3.74 -14.65
C GLY A 58 -12.15 3.50 -15.40
N GLY A 59 -12.06 3.04 -16.65
CA GLY A 59 -13.22 2.81 -17.52
C GLY A 59 -14.12 1.62 -17.15
N LYS A 60 -13.78 0.87 -16.10
CA LYS A 60 -14.57 -0.26 -15.59
C LYS A 60 -14.69 -0.18 -14.07
N HIS A 61 -15.81 -0.65 -13.56
CA HIS A 61 -16.14 -0.64 -12.13
C HIS A 61 -15.96 0.76 -11.49
N LEU A 62 -15.91 0.82 -10.16
CA LEU A 62 -15.71 2.07 -9.40
C LEU A 62 -14.22 2.31 -9.10
N ARG A 63 -13.33 2.01 -10.06
CA ARG A 63 -11.88 2.20 -9.91
C ARG A 63 -11.53 3.69 -9.90
N ILE A 64 -11.27 4.22 -8.72
CA ILE A 64 -10.91 5.63 -8.50
C ILE A 64 -9.57 5.69 -7.76
N PHE A 65 -8.59 6.34 -8.38
CA PHE A 65 -7.24 6.53 -7.84
C PHE A 65 -6.86 7.99 -7.70
N GLY A 66 -5.94 8.30 -6.79
CA GLY A 66 -5.39 9.64 -6.66
C GLY A 66 -4.60 10.03 -7.91
N CYS A 67 -4.60 11.31 -8.26
CA CYS A 67 -3.69 11.83 -9.26
C CYS A 67 -2.24 11.57 -8.84
N ASN A 68 -1.38 11.19 -9.79
CA ASN A 68 0.04 10.93 -9.56
C ASN A 68 0.34 9.82 -8.53
N GLU A 69 -0.62 8.95 -8.24
CA GLU A 69 -0.42 7.81 -7.33
C GLU A 69 0.53 6.75 -7.94
N GLU A 70 1.21 5.98 -7.11
CA GLU A 70 2.03 4.84 -7.55
C GLU A 70 1.11 3.78 -8.16
N LYS A 71 1.51 3.22 -9.31
CA LYS A 71 0.73 2.17 -9.97
C LYS A 71 0.72 0.89 -9.12
N PRO A 72 -0.45 0.30 -8.82
CA PRO A 72 -0.52 -0.98 -8.10
C PRO A 72 -0.03 -2.13 -8.99
N PRO A 73 0.44 -3.23 -8.39
CA PRO A 73 0.61 -4.50 -9.10
C PRO A 73 -0.72 -4.96 -9.72
N ILE A 74 -0.63 -5.75 -10.78
CA ILE A 74 -1.80 -6.45 -11.33
C ILE A 74 -2.16 -7.59 -10.38
N CYS A 75 -3.40 -7.60 -9.89
CA CYS A 75 -3.87 -8.69 -9.04
C CYS A 75 -4.03 -9.97 -9.86
N GLN A 76 -3.41 -11.05 -9.38
CA GLN A 76 -3.51 -12.38 -9.97
C GLN A 76 -4.51 -13.21 -9.18
N CYS A 77 -5.49 -13.82 -9.84
CA CYS A 77 -6.55 -14.60 -9.20
C CYS A 77 -6.44 -16.06 -9.58
N LEU A 78 -6.54 -16.96 -8.60
CA LEU A 78 -6.57 -18.40 -8.86
C LEU A 78 -8.02 -18.85 -9.07
N VAL A 79 -8.39 -19.08 -10.33
CA VAL A 79 -9.71 -19.57 -10.75
C VAL A 79 -9.54 -20.94 -11.38
N ASP A 80 -10.18 -21.96 -10.82
CA ASP A 80 -10.12 -23.35 -11.31
C ASP A 80 -8.68 -23.86 -11.54
N GLY A 81 -7.77 -23.49 -10.64
CA GLY A 81 -6.35 -23.88 -10.70
C GLY A 81 -5.52 -23.11 -11.74
N ARG A 82 -6.06 -22.05 -12.36
CA ARG A 82 -5.34 -21.20 -13.32
C ARG A 82 -5.22 -19.78 -12.80
N ILE A 83 -4.12 -19.12 -13.13
CA ILE A 83 -3.92 -17.70 -12.86
C ILE A 83 -4.65 -16.88 -13.92
N VAL A 84 -5.52 -15.99 -13.45
CA VAL A 84 -6.22 -14.98 -14.24
C VAL A 84 -5.79 -13.62 -13.72
N GLU A 85 -5.28 -12.77 -14.60
CA GLU A 85 -4.98 -11.38 -14.26
C GLU A 85 -6.26 -10.54 -14.39
N VAL A 86 -6.59 -9.78 -13.34
CA VAL A 86 -7.71 -8.82 -13.39
C VAL A 86 -7.22 -7.47 -13.89
N ASP A 87 -8.16 -6.62 -14.33
CA ASP A 87 -7.82 -5.32 -14.90
C ASP A 87 -7.04 -4.43 -13.90
N LEU A 88 -6.15 -3.57 -14.40
CA LEU A 88 -5.37 -2.64 -13.58
C LEU A 88 -6.25 -1.85 -12.61
N GLY A 89 -5.91 -1.85 -11.32
CA GLY A 89 -6.69 -1.16 -10.29
C GLY A 89 -7.83 -1.99 -9.68
N GLU A 90 -8.07 -3.21 -10.16
CA GLU A 90 -8.76 -4.24 -9.38
C GLU A 90 -7.77 -4.82 -8.36
N LEU A 91 -7.97 -4.50 -7.09
CA LEU A 91 -7.01 -4.84 -6.03
C LEU A 91 -7.33 -6.17 -5.33
N ASN A 92 -8.36 -6.89 -5.81
CA ASN A 92 -8.85 -8.13 -5.23
C ASN A 92 -9.53 -9.01 -6.30
N CYS A 93 -9.85 -10.24 -5.93
CA CYS A 93 -10.44 -11.22 -6.86
C CYS A 93 -11.95 -11.37 -6.78
N LEU A 94 -12.65 -10.49 -6.04
CA LEU A 94 -14.12 -10.55 -5.89
C LEU A 94 -14.84 -10.42 -7.23
N GLY A 95 -14.30 -9.63 -8.16
CA GLY A 95 -14.88 -9.42 -9.49
C GLY A 95 -14.83 -10.66 -10.41
N VAL A 96 -14.01 -11.66 -10.08
CA VAL A 96 -13.89 -12.91 -10.86
C VAL A 96 -14.36 -14.14 -10.09
N ASN A 97 -15.12 -13.95 -8.99
CA ASN A 97 -15.62 -15.02 -8.13
C ASN A 97 -14.53 -15.97 -7.59
N ALA A 98 -13.28 -15.53 -7.56
CA ALA A 98 -12.25 -16.13 -6.73
C ALA A 98 -12.26 -15.39 -5.37
N GLY A 99 -11.86 -16.06 -4.29
CA GLY A 99 -11.89 -15.46 -2.94
C GLY A 99 -11.20 -14.10 -2.88
N ARG A 100 -11.42 -13.31 -1.82
CA ARG A 100 -10.98 -11.89 -1.73
C ARG A 100 -9.53 -11.62 -2.16
N TRP A 101 -8.61 -12.54 -1.90
CA TRP A 101 -7.17 -12.26 -1.97
C TRP A 101 -6.54 -12.59 -3.32
N CYS A 102 -5.63 -11.72 -3.77
CA CYS A 102 -4.75 -11.99 -4.90
C CYS A 102 -3.75 -13.10 -4.54
N HIS A 103 -3.39 -13.91 -5.53
CA HIS A 103 -2.37 -14.94 -5.45
C HIS A 103 -0.97 -14.34 -5.24
N ASN A 104 -0.65 -13.24 -5.92
CA ASN A 104 0.57 -12.44 -5.71
C ASN A 104 0.45 -11.53 -4.47
N ARG A 105 0.10 -12.13 -3.32
CA ARG A 105 -0.19 -11.39 -2.09
C ARG A 105 0.99 -10.55 -1.60
N GLU A 106 2.22 -11.07 -1.69
CA GLU A 106 3.41 -10.37 -1.20
C GLU A 106 3.61 -9.02 -1.88
N GLU A 107 3.55 -8.98 -3.22
CA GLU A 107 3.64 -7.74 -4.01
C GLU A 107 2.53 -6.74 -3.66
N MET A 108 1.31 -7.25 -3.46
CA MET A 108 0.15 -6.43 -3.08
C MET A 108 0.30 -5.85 -1.67
N GLU A 109 0.78 -6.63 -0.70
CA GLU A 109 1.02 -6.16 0.67
C GLU A 109 2.14 -5.12 0.72
N GLU A 110 3.19 -5.26 -0.10
CA GLU A 110 4.21 -4.22 -0.24
C GLU A 110 3.62 -2.90 -0.75
N TYR A 111 2.78 -2.98 -1.79
CA TYR A 111 2.05 -1.81 -2.30
C TYR A 111 1.18 -1.18 -1.21
N PHE A 112 0.41 -1.98 -0.47
CA PHE A 112 -0.45 -1.54 0.61
C PHE A 112 0.30 -1.00 1.84
N CYS A 113 1.55 -1.39 2.06
CA CYS A 113 2.41 -0.78 3.06
C CYS A 113 2.78 0.66 2.69
N ARG A 114 2.97 0.94 1.40
CA ARG A 114 3.21 2.30 0.89
C ARG A 114 1.90 3.10 0.75
N HIS A 115 0.79 2.41 0.51
CA HIS A 115 -0.55 2.99 0.28
C HIS A 115 -1.57 2.46 1.29
N PRO A 116 -1.47 2.82 2.58
CA PRO A 116 -2.31 2.23 3.63
C PRO A 116 -3.81 2.51 3.45
N HIS A 117 -4.18 3.60 2.77
CA HIS A 117 -5.57 3.93 2.44
C HIS A 117 -6.18 2.99 1.38
N ARG A 118 -5.36 2.17 0.71
CA ARG A 118 -5.78 1.14 -0.26
C ARG A 118 -5.92 -0.25 0.35
N ARG A 119 -5.55 -0.43 1.62
CA ARG A 119 -5.58 -1.73 2.30
C ARG A 119 -6.98 -2.32 2.27
N ILE A 120 -7.03 -3.61 1.95
CA ILE A 120 -8.23 -4.42 2.04
C ILE A 120 -8.22 -5.09 3.42
N TYR A 121 -9.31 -4.94 4.17
CA TYR A 121 -9.51 -5.61 5.45
C TYR A 121 -10.43 -6.83 5.26
N ASP A 122 -10.28 -7.82 6.13
CA ASP A 122 -11.12 -9.02 6.16
C ASP A 122 -12.59 -8.70 6.48
#